data_AF-A0A531LHR4-F1
#
_entry.id   AF-A0A531LHR4-F1
#
_cell.length_a   1.000
_cell.length_b   1.000
_cell.length_c   1.000
_cell.angle_alpha   90.00
_cell.angle_beta   90.00
_cell.angle_gamma   90.00
#
_symmetry.space_group_name_H-M   'P 1'
#
loop_
_entity.id
_entity.type
_entity.pdbx_description
1 polymer ?
#
loop_
_entity_poly.entity_id
_entity_poly.type
_entity_poly.pdbx_seq_one_letter_code
_entity_poly.pdbx_strand_id
1 'polypeptide(L)'
;MTDLPTEFPDFGLTLHQRRQAVRGHYWEWPGMDGECGEIWCYSDRFSYRRGETVTLHVSSTASSFSMAIVRDGGAETQLFEKAGIAARWQDTPDQCSVVG
;
A
#
# COMPACT_ATOMS: atom_id res chain seq x y z
N MET A 1 25.26 -8.18 30.10
CA MET A 1 23.96 -8.42 29.45
C MET A 1 22.99 -7.44 30.05
N THR A 2 22.45 -6.52 29.26
CA THR A 2 21.47 -5.55 29.75
C THR A 2 20.11 -6.22 29.71
N ASP A 3 19.48 -6.41 30.86
CA ASP A 3 18.09 -6.88 30.94
C ASP A 3 17.20 -5.82 30.28
N LEU A 4 16.68 -6.14 29.10
CA LEU A 4 15.71 -5.30 28.42
C LEU A 4 14.31 -5.58 29.00
N PRO A 5 13.47 -4.55 29.14
CA PRO A 5 12.10 -4.74 29.61
C PRO A 5 11.33 -5.71 28.69
N THR A 6 10.68 -6.71 29.29
CA THR A 6 9.77 -7.64 28.62
C THR A 6 8.32 -7.16 28.62
N GLU A 7 8.01 -6.14 29.42
CA GLU A 7 6.68 -5.54 29.52
C GLU A 7 6.72 -4.09 29.03
N PHE A 8 5.83 -3.77 28.09
CA PHE A 8 5.66 -2.42 27.55
C PHE A 8 4.29 -1.89 27.99
N PRO A 9 4.22 -0.66 28.53
CA PRO A 9 2.95 -0.10 28.98
C PRO A 9 2.02 0.14 27.79
N ASP A 10 0.74 -0.17 27.96
CA ASP A 10 -0.29 0.03 26.93
C ASP A 10 -0.70 1.50 26.74
N PHE A 11 -0.08 2.45 27.47
CA PHE A 11 -0.36 3.88 27.44
C PHE A 11 -1.86 4.26 27.58
N GLY A 12 -2.66 3.41 28.24
CA GLY A 12 -4.10 3.60 28.39
C GLY A 12 -4.93 3.24 27.16
N LEU A 13 -4.33 2.59 26.15
CA LEU A 13 -5.04 2.10 24.98
C LEU A 13 -5.86 0.86 25.32
N THR A 14 -7.07 0.78 24.76
CA THR A 14 -7.84 -0.47 24.74
C THR A 14 -7.16 -1.51 23.85
N LEU A 15 -7.51 -2.80 24.03
CA LEU A 15 -7.01 -3.88 23.18
C LEU A 15 -7.24 -3.62 21.68
N HIS A 16 -8.39 -3.03 21.34
CA HIS A 16 -8.72 -2.64 19.97
C HIS A 16 -7.79 -1.53 19.46
N GLN A 17 -7.60 -0.45 20.24
CA GLN A 17 -6.73 0.66 19.85
C GLN A 17 -5.27 0.24 19.72
N ARG A 18 -4.78 -0.65 20.60
CA ARG A 18 -3.43 -1.22 20.49
C ARG A 18 -3.27 -2.03 19.20
N ARG A 19 -4.27 -2.84 18.84
CA ARG A 19 -4.28 -3.56 17.57
C ARG A 19 -4.25 -2.60 16.39
N GLN A 20 -5.00 -1.50 16.43
CA GLN A 20 -4.97 -0.49 15.37
C GLN A 20 -3.64 0.27 15.30
N ALA A 21 -3.09 0.70 16.44
CA ALA A 21 -1.82 1.42 16.48
C ALA A 21 -0.64 0.58 15.96
N VAL A 22 -0.65 -0.73 16.23
CA VAL A 22 0.43 -1.64 15.82
C VAL A 22 0.16 -2.26 14.45
N ARG A 23 -1.08 -2.64 14.12
CA ARG A 23 -1.42 -3.43 12.93
C ARG A 23 -2.40 -2.74 11.98
N GLY A 24 -2.97 -1.60 12.35
CA GLY A 24 -3.90 -0.84 11.49
C GLY A 24 -3.21 -0.17 10.30
N HIS A 25 -1.87 -0.10 10.30
CA HIS A 25 -1.07 0.32 9.14
C HIS A 25 -0.41 -0.85 8.41
N TYR A 26 -0.54 -2.06 8.94
CA TYR A 26 -0.09 -3.28 8.28
C TYR A 26 -1.19 -3.70 7.31
N TRP A 27 -1.22 -3.08 6.13
CA TRP A 27 -1.96 -3.59 4.97
C TRP A 27 -1.27 -4.82 4.37
N GLU A 28 -0.85 -5.75 5.24
CA GLU A 28 -0.20 -7.00 4.87
C GLU A 28 -1.21 -8.09 4.50
N TRP A 29 -2.50 -7.87 4.76
CA TRP A 29 -3.54 -8.80 4.37
C TRP A 29 -4.51 -8.10 3.40
N PRO A 30 -4.60 -8.55 2.14
CA PRO A 30 -5.68 -8.08 1.28
C PRO A 30 -6.99 -8.45 1.93
N GLY A 31 -7.87 -7.49 2.19
CA GLY A 31 -9.23 -7.80 2.58
C GLY A 31 -9.96 -8.32 1.36
N MET A 32 -9.62 -9.53 0.90
CA MET A 32 -9.96 -10.24 -0.37
C MET A 32 -11.47 -10.38 -0.70
N ASP A 33 -12.32 -9.68 0.05
CA ASP A 33 -13.75 -9.93 0.18
C ASP A 33 -14.55 -8.62 -0.04
N GLY A 34 -13.90 -7.53 -0.46
CA GLY A 34 -14.47 -6.19 -0.34
C GLY A 34 -15.50 -5.81 -1.41
N GLU A 35 -16.77 -5.62 -1.00
CA GLU A 35 -17.75 -4.80 -1.74
C GLU A 35 -17.25 -3.36 -2.01
N CYS A 36 -16.21 -2.92 -1.30
CA CYS A 36 -15.67 -1.56 -1.35
C CYS A 36 -14.62 -1.30 -2.45
N GLY A 37 -14.30 -2.28 -3.31
CA GLY A 37 -13.34 -2.10 -4.40
C GLY A 37 -11.89 -2.06 -3.88
N GLU A 38 -11.18 -3.17 -4.04
CA GLU A 38 -9.77 -3.25 -3.68
C GLU A 38 -8.91 -2.75 -4.83
N ILE A 39 -7.82 -2.06 -4.50
CA ILE A 39 -6.82 -1.60 -5.47
C ILE A 39 -5.42 -1.66 -4.88
N TRP A 40 -4.51 -2.22 -5.66
CA TRP A 40 -3.10 -2.39 -5.36
C TRP A 40 -2.28 -1.73 -6.45
N CYS A 41 -1.22 -1.02 -6.08
CA CYS A 41 -0.32 -0.34 -7.01
C CYS A 41 1.12 -0.51 -6.56
N TYR A 42 1.96 -0.99 -7.46
CA TYR A 42 3.39 -1.20 -7.21
C TYR A 42 4.21 -0.61 -8.35
N SER A 43 5.43 -0.18 -8.05
CA SER A 43 6.42 0.20 -9.05
C SER A 43 7.41 -0.94 -9.28
N ASP A 44 7.97 -1.02 -10.48
CA ASP A 44 8.98 -2.04 -10.82
C ASP A 44 10.34 -1.77 -10.14
N ARG A 45 10.55 -0.56 -9.61
CA ARG A 45 11.78 -0.13 -8.94
C ARG A 45 11.47 0.76 -7.74
N PHE A 46 12.41 0.81 -6.80
CA PHE A 46 12.32 1.66 -5.61
C PHE A 46 12.57 3.15 -5.89
N SER A 47 13.33 3.50 -6.93
CA SER A 47 13.67 4.89 -7.24
C SER A 47 14.00 5.08 -8.71
N TYR A 48 13.74 6.28 -9.21
CA TYR A 48 13.96 6.67 -10.61
C TYR A 48 14.74 7.98 -10.66
N ARG A 49 15.62 8.11 -11.65
CA ARG A 49 16.32 9.35 -11.97
C ARG A 49 15.44 10.24 -12.85
N ARG A 50 15.79 11.52 -12.91
CA ARG A 50 15.16 12.47 -13.83
C ARG A 50 15.25 11.95 -15.27
N GLY A 51 14.12 11.94 -15.96
CA GLY A 51 14.01 11.50 -17.36
C GLY A 51 13.75 10.00 -17.53
N GLU A 52 13.79 9.22 -16.44
CA GLU A 52 13.37 7.81 -16.49
C GLU A 52 11.85 7.68 -16.44
N THR A 53 11.35 6.58 -17.01
CA THR A 53 9.93 6.22 -16.98
C THR A 53 9.64 5.40 -15.73
N VAL A 54 8.62 5.82 -14.97
CA VAL A 54 8.06 5.03 -13.87
C VAL A 54 7.03 4.06 -14.43
N THR A 55 7.24 2.76 -14.21
CA THR A 55 6.24 1.73 -14.53
C THR A 55 5.43 1.40 -13.29
N LEU A 56 4.11 1.50 -13.39
CA LEU A 56 3.19 1.15 -12.33
C LEU A 56 2.37 -0.07 -12.73
N HIS A 57 2.34 -1.06 -11.85
CA HIS A 57 1.52 -2.27 -11.95
C HIS A 57 0.32 -2.13 -11.02
N VAL A 58 -0.90 -2.22 -11.58
CA VAL A 58 -2.14 -2.03 -10.82
C VAL A 58 -3.02 -3.27 -10.94
N SER A 59 -3.47 -3.78 -9.79
CA SER A 59 -4.50 -4.83 -9.70
C SER A 59 -5.67 -4.28 -8.91
N SER A 60 -6.89 -4.40 -9.43
CA SER A 60 -8.08 -3.89 -8.77
C SER A 60 -9.29 -4.74 -9.07
N THR A 61 -10.21 -4.86 -8.11
CA THR A 61 -11.52 -5.47 -8.36
C THR A 61 -12.46 -4.54 -9.15
N ALA A 62 -12.17 -3.23 -9.19
CA ALA A 62 -12.87 -2.28 -10.05
C ALA A 62 -12.35 -2.33 -11.50
N SER A 63 -13.24 -2.09 -12.47
CA SER A 63 -12.90 -2.10 -13.91
C SER A 63 -12.12 -0.86 -14.36
N SER A 64 -12.14 0.22 -13.57
CA SER A 64 -11.36 1.43 -13.85
C SER A 64 -11.02 2.22 -12.59
N PHE A 65 -9.97 3.04 -12.67
CA PHE A 65 -9.53 3.91 -11.58
C PHE A 65 -9.02 5.26 -12.09
N SER A 66 -8.78 6.17 -11.15
CA SER A 66 -8.14 7.46 -11.38
C SER A 66 -6.83 7.55 -10.58
N MET A 67 -5.86 8.29 -11.10
CA MET A 67 -4.53 8.42 -10.53
C MET A 67 -4.07 9.87 -10.58
N ALA A 68 -3.51 10.34 -9.47
CA ALA A 68 -2.75 11.57 -9.40
C ALA A 68 -1.34 11.27 -8.87
N ILE A 69 -0.34 11.97 -9.39
CA ILE A 69 1.03 11.94 -8.85
C ILE A 69 1.30 13.33 -8.27
N VAL A 70 1.59 13.38 -6.97
CA VAL A 70 1.96 14.60 -6.27
C VAL A 70 3.44 14.55 -5.90
N ARG A 71 4.11 15.69 -5.98
CA ARG A 71 5.39 15.89 -5.30
C ARG A 71 5.09 16.49 -3.95
N ASP A 72 5.31 15.67 -2.92
CA ASP A 72 5.28 16.11 -1.54
C ASP A 72 6.61 16.78 -1.19
N GLY A 73 6.57 18.06 -0.87
CA GLY A 73 7.72 18.92 -0.59
C GLY A 73 7.26 20.13 0.23
N GLY A 74 8.03 21.22 0.26
CA GLY A 74 7.63 22.42 1.02
C GLY A 74 6.25 22.99 0.64
N ALA A 75 5.79 22.72 -0.59
CA ALA A 75 4.39 22.82 -0.99
C ALA A 75 4.04 21.61 -1.85
N GLU A 76 2.90 20.98 -1.56
CA GLU A 76 2.37 19.88 -2.38
C GLU A 76 2.11 20.40 -3.80
N THR A 77 2.63 19.69 -4.80
CA THR A 77 2.43 20.05 -6.21
C THR A 77 1.92 18.84 -6.98
N GLN A 78 0.70 18.93 -7.53
CA GLN A 78 0.19 17.93 -8.47
C GLN A 78 1.00 17.97 -9.77
N LEU A 79 1.63 16.85 -10.12
CA LEU A 79 2.48 16.69 -11.31
C LEU A 79 1.78 15.96 -12.45
N PHE A 80 0.80 15.13 -12.13
CA PHE A 80 0.08 14.30 -13.09
C PHE A 80 -1.32 13.99 -12.57
N GLU A 81 -2.28 13.90 -13.49
CA GLU A 81 -3.62 13.40 -13.22
C GLU A 81 -4.16 12.66 -14.44
N LYS A 82 -4.83 11.53 -14.21
CA LYS A 82 -5.52 10.76 -15.24
C LYS A 82 -6.66 9.94 -14.63
N ALA A 83 -7.81 9.97 -15.29
CA ALA A 83 -8.99 9.18 -14.92
C ALA A 83 -9.30 8.10 -15.96
N GLY A 84 -10.17 7.16 -15.60
CA GLY A 84 -10.68 6.12 -16.51
C GLY A 84 -9.61 5.13 -16.97
N ILE A 85 -8.58 4.89 -16.15
CA ILE A 85 -7.54 3.91 -16.46
C ILE A 85 -8.15 2.53 -16.23
N ALA A 86 -8.17 1.70 -17.27
CA ALA A 86 -8.71 0.34 -17.17
C ALA A 86 -7.88 -0.50 -16.19
N ALA A 87 -8.58 -1.28 -15.37
CA ALA A 87 -8.00 -2.24 -14.46
C ALA A 87 -8.79 -3.55 -14.49
N ARG A 88 -8.15 -4.60 -13.98
CA ARG A 88 -8.79 -5.89 -13.72
C ARG A 88 -8.12 -6.52 -12.52
N TRP A 89 -8.80 -7.46 -11.88
CA TRP A 89 -8.17 -8.30 -10.88
C TRP A 89 -7.19 -9.26 -11.56
N GLN A 90 -6.07 -9.52 -10.89
CA GLN A 90 -5.09 -10.52 -11.32
C GLN A 90 -4.87 -11.49 -10.17
N ASP A 91 -5.20 -12.76 -10.40
CA ASP A 91 -5.01 -13.80 -9.40
C ASP A 91 -3.52 -13.91 -9.06
N THR A 92 -3.23 -13.89 -7.76
CA THR A 92 -1.88 -14.06 -7.24
C THR A 92 -1.63 -15.56 -7.07
N PRO A 93 -0.59 -16.13 -7.70
CA PRO A 93 -0.27 -17.54 -7.53
C PRO A 93 0.04 -17.89 -6.07
N ASP A 94 -0.43 -19.04 -5.59
CA ASP A 94 -0.29 -19.48 -4.19
C ASP A 94 1.14 -19.48 -3.64
N GLN A 95 2.15 -19.57 -4.51
CA GLN A 95 3.56 -19.64 -4.15
C GLN A 95 4.40 -18.51 -4.75
N CYS A 96 3.80 -17.40 -5.17
CA CYS A 96 4.52 -16.30 -5.84
C CYS A 96 5.69 -15.73 -5.00
N SER A 97 5.57 -15.76 -3.67
CA SER A 97 6.63 -15.33 -2.75
C SER A 97 7.81 -16.32 -2.66
N VAL A 98 7.64 -17.55 -3.14
CA VAL A 98 8.64 -18.63 -3.08
C VAL A 98 9.28 -18.88 -4.45
N VAL A 99 8.49 -18.87 -5.53
CA VAL A 99 8.96 -19.28 -6.87
C VAL A 99 9.37 -18.13 -7.78
N GLY A 100 8.92 -16.90 -7.48
CA GLY A 100 9.10 -15.74 -8.36
C GLY A 100 8.06 -15.71 -9.48
#